data_AF-A0A534FLZ4-F1
#
_entry.id   AF-A0A534FLZ4-F1
#
_cell.length_a   1.000
_cell.length_b   1.000
_cell.length_c   1.000
_cell.angle_alpha   90.00
_cell.angle_beta   90.00
_cell.angle_gamma   90.00
#
_symmetry.space_group_name_H-M   'P 1'
#
loop_
_entity.id
_entity.type
_entity.pdbx_description
1 polymer ?
#
loop_
_entity_poly.entity_id
_entity_poly.type
_entity_poly.pdbx_seq_one_letter_code
_entity_poly.pdbx_strand_id
1 'polypeptide(L)'
;MSLFSRLFRRQAPTPAPQPEQAPAAEQPPPPDPAALAAQRAAEEEEALTAAIAAADQAALASLACTGFSTRIRQRAAQAIDDPARLHELIRATRGG
;
A
#
# COMPACT_ATOMS: atom_id res chain seq x y z
N MET A 1 -11.69 -1.05 49.05
CA MET A 1 -10.55 -0.53 48.26
C MET A 1 -9.29 -1.28 48.67
N SER A 2 -8.51 -1.77 47.70
CA SER A 2 -7.34 -2.67 47.81
C SER A 2 -7.60 -4.16 48.04
N LEU A 3 -7.64 -4.95 46.95
CA LEU A 3 -7.69 -6.42 46.92
C LEU A 3 -6.76 -7.04 45.86
N PHE A 4 -5.55 -6.51 45.64
CA PHE A 4 -4.60 -7.15 44.71
C PHE A 4 -3.16 -7.10 45.20
N SER A 5 -2.90 -7.73 46.34
CA SER A 5 -1.56 -7.99 46.83
C SER A 5 -1.33 -9.49 46.99
N ARG A 6 -0.33 -9.99 46.25
CA ARG A 6 0.34 -11.29 46.35
C ARG A 6 -0.34 -12.40 45.55
N LEU A 7 0.28 -12.84 44.44
CA LEU A 7 0.51 -14.28 44.24
C LEU A 7 1.52 -14.71 43.15
N PHE A 8 2.44 -13.87 42.67
CA PHE A 8 3.53 -14.39 41.81
C PHE A 8 4.90 -13.79 42.16
N ARG A 9 5.36 -14.10 43.37
CA ARG A 9 6.79 -14.20 43.65
C ARG A 9 7.19 -15.64 43.40
N ARG A 10 7.80 -15.93 42.24
CA ARG A 10 8.48 -17.21 41.99
C ARG A 10 9.79 -16.94 41.24
N GLN A 11 10.85 -16.86 42.04
CA GLN A 11 12.20 -17.41 41.84
C GLN A 11 12.91 -17.05 40.52
N ALA A 12 13.95 -16.22 40.63
CA ALA A 12 14.92 -15.98 39.56
C ALA A 12 15.69 -17.28 39.25
N PRO A 13 15.77 -17.71 37.98
CA PRO A 13 16.70 -18.74 37.59
C PRO A 13 18.12 -18.16 37.45
N THR A 14 19.08 -18.85 38.05
CA THR A 14 20.53 -18.67 38.01
C THR A 14 21.05 -18.51 36.56
N PRO A 15 22.06 -17.66 36.28
CA PRO A 15 22.61 -17.52 34.95
C PRO A 15 23.41 -18.78 34.57
N ALA A 16 22.92 -19.53 33.58
CA ALA A 16 23.72 -20.51 32.85
C ALA A 16 24.42 -19.81 31.68
N PRO A 17 25.64 -20.23 31.30
CA PRO A 17 26.45 -19.53 30.30
C PRO A 17 25.74 -19.55 28.95
N GLN A 18 25.50 -18.36 28.40
CA GLN A 18 24.99 -18.20 27.05
C GLN A 18 26.01 -18.77 26.07
N PRO A 19 25.64 -19.69 25.17
CA PRO A 19 26.42 -19.88 23.96
C PRO A 19 26.38 -18.56 23.19
N GLU A 20 27.57 -18.07 22.88
CA GLU A 20 27.85 -16.86 22.10
C GLU A 20 26.93 -16.79 20.89
N GLN A 21 25.84 -16.01 21.00
CA GLN A 21 24.99 -15.69 19.88
C GLN A 21 25.82 -14.81 18.95
N ALA A 22 26.24 -15.41 17.83
CA ALA A 22 26.68 -14.69 16.65
C ALA A 22 25.75 -13.48 16.39
N PRO A 23 26.28 -12.33 15.96
CA PRO A 23 25.50 -11.09 15.88
C PRO A 23 24.26 -11.35 15.04
N ALA A 24 23.10 -11.27 15.69
CA ALA A 24 21.82 -11.25 15.01
C ALA A 24 21.88 -10.06 14.05
N ALA A 25 21.93 -10.36 12.76
CA ALA A 25 21.77 -9.37 11.72
C ALA A 25 20.47 -8.62 12.04
N GLU A 26 20.61 -7.35 12.38
CA GLU A 26 19.53 -6.42 12.67
C GLU A 26 18.62 -6.41 11.44
N GLN A 27 17.51 -7.14 11.51
CA GLN A 27 16.49 -7.08 10.46
C GLN A 27 16.01 -5.62 10.43
N PRO A 28 16.07 -4.94 9.28
CA PRO A 28 15.60 -3.58 9.18
C PRO A 28 14.14 -3.52 9.67
N PRO A 29 13.73 -2.43 10.35
CA PRO A 29 12.36 -2.28 10.79
C PRO A 29 11.42 -2.44 9.59
N PRO A 30 10.24 -3.06 9.77
CA PRO A 30 9.28 -3.19 8.68
C PRO A 30 8.99 -1.82 8.08
N PRO A 31 8.92 -1.71 6.75
CA PRO A 31 8.75 -0.43 6.08
C PRO A 31 7.48 0.27 6.58
N ASP A 32 7.60 1.56 6.85
CA ASP A 32 6.48 2.39 7.27
C ASP A 32 5.35 2.28 6.23
N PRO A 33 4.13 1.86 6.62
CA PRO A 33 3.01 1.77 5.70
C PRO A 33 2.71 3.10 4.98
N ALA A 34 2.99 4.24 5.62
CA ALA A 34 2.85 5.55 4.99
C ALA A 34 3.87 5.76 3.87
N ALA A 35 5.12 5.33 4.07
CA ALA A 35 6.15 5.38 3.04
C ALA A 35 5.80 4.49 1.85
N LEU A 36 5.26 3.29 2.10
CA LEU A 36 4.79 2.39 1.04
C LEU A 36 3.63 2.99 0.24
N ALA A 37 2.67 3.63 0.91
CA ALA A 37 1.55 4.28 0.24
C ALA A 37 2.02 5.47 -0.63
N ALA A 38 2.97 6.25 -0.13
CA ALA A 38 3.57 7.36 -0.88
C ALA A 38 4.33 6.87 -2.12
N GLN A 39 5.08 5.77 -1.99
CA GLN A 39 5.80 5.17 -3.11
C GLN A 39 4.86 4.68 -4.21
N ARG A 40 3.79 3.94 -3.83
CA ARG A 40 2.78 3.51 -4.80
C ARG A 40 2.10 4.67 -5.51
N ALA A 41 1.80 5.76 -4.78
CA ALA A 41 1.20 6.94 -5.38
C ALA A 41 2.12 7.60 -6.42
N ALA A 42 3.44 7.61 -6.17
CA ALA A 42 4.43 8.12 -7.13
C ALA A 42 4.55 7.22 -8.37
N GLU A 43 4.65 5.91 -8.17
CA GLU A 43 4.70 4.92 -9.27
C GLU A 43 3.46 5.00 -10.17
N GLU A 44 2.28 5.18 -9.57
CA GLU A 44 1.04 5.27 -10.32
C GLU A 44 0.90 6.60 -11.08
N GLU A 45 1.41 7.70 -10.54
CA GLU A 45 1.47 8.99 -11.24
C GLU A 45 2.44 8.92 -12.44
N GLU A 46 3.55 8.21 -12.30
CA GLU A 46 4.46 7.92 -13.42
C GLU A 46 3.77 7.04 -14.47
N ALA A 47 3.06 5.98 -14.06
CA ALA A 47 2.29 5.13 -14.95
C ALA A 47 1.21 5.91 -15.72
N LEU A 48 0.51 6.82 -15.06
CA LEU A 48 -0.44 7.73 -15.71
C LEU A 48 0.25 8.60 -16.75
N THR A 49 1.38 9.19 -16.40
CA THR A 49 2.15 10.06 -17.31
C THR A 49 2.61 9.28 -18.54
N ALA A 50 3.11 8.06 -18.35
CA ALA A 50 3.52 7.17 -19.44
C ALA A 50 2.34 6.77 -20.34
N ALA A 51 1.19 6.42 -19.76
CA ALA A 51 -0.01 6.05 -20.51
C ALA A 51 -0.54 7.22 -21.36
N ILE A 52 -0.50 8.45 -20.82
CA ILE A 52 -0.85 9.67 -21.57
C ILE A 52 0.12 9.86 -22.73
N ALA A 53 1.44 9.79 -22.48
CA ALA A 53 2.45 9.99 -23.51
C ALA A 53 2.37 8.95 -24.64
N ALA A 54 2.01 7.71 -24.31
CA ALA A 54 1.82 6.63 -25.27
C ALA A 54 0.43 6.62 -25.94
N ALA A 55 -0.48 7.50 -25.53
CA ALA A 55 -1.90 7.47 -25.90
C ALA A 55 -2.56 6.08 -25.67
N ASP A 56 -2.12 5.37 -24.62
CA ASP A 56 -2.62 4.04 -24.29
C ASP A 56 -4.00 4.10 -23.60
N GLN A 57 -5.04 4.08 -24.43
CA GLN A 57 -6.44 4.12 -23.99
C GLN A 57 -6.83 2.95 -23.08
N ALA A 58 -6.15 1.81 -23.19
CA ALA A 58 -6.44 0.65 -22.34
C ALA A 58 -5.88 0.86 -20.93
N ALA A 59 -4.63 1.33 -20.83
CA ALA A 59 -4.00 1.67 -19.56
C ALA A 59 -4.75 2.81 -18.85
N LEU A 60 -5.14 3.86 -19.59
CA LEU A 60 -5.94 4.96 -19.04
C LEU A 60 -7.29 4.48 -18.50
N ALA A 61 -7.99 3.60 -19.21
CA ALA A 61 -9.24 3.02 -18.72
C ALA A 61 -9.04 2.18 -17.45
N SER A 62 -7.95 1.41 -17.36
CA SER A 62 -7.63 0.66 -16.14
C SER A 62 -7.37 1.61 -14.96
N LEU A 63 -6.52 2.63 -15.15
CA LEU A 63 -6.22 3.63 -14.13
C LEU A 63 -7.46 4.42 -13.70
N ALA A 64 -8.39 4.70 -14.60
CA ALA A 64 -9.64 5.37 -14.30
C ALA A 64 -10.56 4.54 -13.38
N CYS A 65 -10.53 3.21 -13.50
CA CYS A 65 -11.34 2.31 -12.67
C CYS A 65 -10.66 1.93 -11.35
N THR A 66 -9.39 1.57 -11.39
CA THR A 66 -8.67 0.94 -10.26
C THR A 66 -7.59 1.82 -9.64
N GLY A 67 -7.39 3.04 -10.14
CA GLY A 67 -6.34 3.94 -9.66
C GLY A 67 -6.45 4.17 -8.16
N PHE A 68 -5.32 4.23 -7.46
CA PHE A 68 -5.24 4.30 -6.00
C PHE A 68 -5.96 5.52 -5.43
N SER A 69 -5.75 6.69 -6.04
CA SER A 69 -6.39 7.93 -5.62
C SER A 69 -7.50 8.36 -6.58
N THR A 70 -8.52 9.05 -6.04
CA THR A 70 -9.56 9.68 -6.86
C THR A 70 -8.98 10.65 -7.88
N ARG A 71 -7.86 11.32 -7.55
CA ARG A 71 -7.16 12.23 -8.47
C ARG A 71 -6.63 11.48 -9.70
N ILE A 72 -5.96 10.35 -9.51
CA ILE A 72 -5.45 9.51 -10.62
C ILE A 72 -6.62 9.02 -11.48
N ARG A 73 -7.69 8.51 -10.84
CA ARG A 73 -8.87 8.03 -11.56
C ARG A 73 -9.49 9.11 -12.45
N GLN A 74 -9.64 10.33 -11.93
CA GLN A 74 -10.20 11.46 -12.67
C GLN A 74 -9.28 11.92 -13.81
N ARG A 75 -7.97 12.05 -13.56
CA ARG A 75 -7.03 12.46 -14.61
C ARG A 75 -6.94 11.43 -15.73
N ALA A 76 -6.93 10.14 -15.39
CA ALA A 76 -6.96 9.06 -16.36
C ALA A 76 -8.23 9.12 -17.22
N ALA A 77 -9.40 9.29 -16.60
CA ALA A 77 -10.68 9.41 -17.32
C ALA A 77 -10.71 10.65 -18.24
N GLN A 78 -10.12 11.77 -17.83
CA GLN A 78 -10.03 12.99 -18.65
C GLN A 78 -9.11 12.85 -19.87
N ALA A 79 -8.15 11.93 -19.82
CA ALA A 79 -7.22 11.68 -20.91
C ALA A 79 -7.74 10.65 -21.93
N ILE A 80 -8.93 10.07 -21.72
CA ILE A 80 -9.55 9.14 -22.66
C ILE A 80 -10.30 9.94 -23.72
N ASP A 81 -9.84 9.82 -24.96
CA ASP A 81 -10.43 10.52 -26.11
C ASP A 81 -11.43 9.65 -26.90
N ASP A 82 -11.42 8.33 -26.67
CA ASP A 82 -12.33 7.40 -27.37
C ASP A 82 -13.72 7.37 -26.70
N PRO A 83 -14.79 7.85 -27.38
CA PRO A 83 -16.14 7.85 -26.83
C PRO A 83 -16.69 6.45 -26.58
N ALA A 84 -16.31 5.44 -27.37
CA ALA A 84 -16.72 4.06 -27.11
C ALA A 84 -16.14 3.56 -25.78
N ARG A 85 -14.87 3.88 -25.53
CA ARG A 85 -14.18 3.55 -24.28
C ARG A 85 -14.80 4.25 -23.07
N LEU A 86 -15.20 5.52 -23.20
CA LEU A 86 -15.91 6.25 -22.15
C LEU A 86 -17.25 5.58 -21.81
N HIS A 87 -18.00 5.10 -22.80
CA HIS A 87 -19.24 4.36 -22.56
C HIS A 87 -19.00 3.02 -21.84
N GLU A 88 -17.93 2.31 -22.15
CA GLU A 88 -17.52 1.11 -21.40
C GLU A 88 -17.18 1.47 -19.95
N LEU A 89 -16.44 2.54 -19.73
CA LEU A 89 -16.05 3.00 -18.40
C LEU A 89 -17.26 3.35 -17.52
N ILE A 90 -18.24 4.04 -18.10
CA ILE A 90 -19.50 4.38 -17.41
C ILE A 90 -20.25 3.11 -17.02
N ARG A 91 -20.27 2.09 -17.89
CA ARG A 91 -20.93 0.81 -17.58
C ARG A 91 -20.19 0.06 -16.48
N ALA A 92 -18.86 -0.02 -16.56
CA ALA A 92 -18.02 -0.69 -15.58
C ALA A 92 -18.12 -0.06 -14.18
N THR A 93 -18.32 1.26 -14.09
CA THR A 93 -18.40 1.98 -12.81
C THR A 93 -19.82 2.08 -12.23
N ARG A 94 -20.88 1.90 -13.03
CA ARG A 94 -22.29 1.93 -12.58
C ARG A 94 -22.83 0.59 -12.07
N GLY A 95 -22.22 -0.53 -12.40
CA GLY A 95 -22.68 -1.87 -12.01
C GLY A 95 -21.67 -2.58 -11.11
N GLY A 96 -21.79 -2.36 -9.81
CA GLY A 96 -21.22 -3.22 -8.77
C GLY A 96 -22.30 -4.13 -8.19
#